data_AF-A0A143C3F2-F1
#
_entry.id   AF-A0A143C3F2-F1
#
_cell.length_a   1.000
_cell.length_b   1.000
_cell.length_c   1.000
_cell.angle_alpha   90.00
_cell.angle_beta   90.00
_cell.angle_gamma   90.00
#
_symmetry.space_group_name_H-M   'P 1'
#
loop_
_entity.id
_entity.type
_entity.pdbx_description
1 polymer ?
#
loop_
_entity_poly.entity_id
_entity_poly.type
_entity_poly.pdbx_seq_one_letter_code
_entity_poly.pdbx_strand_id
1 'polypeptide(L)'
;MSTAQPEPQASEAGEQPTKEAVEPGERAERIARLVLTLVAGLALWGVLAAFPYVAYVVVGVLATLGWQRSRAALRGRRSSEGETAEDAPPPDVGAALRRLVGDDNGVLLTRLRDDLKLPDTRAVKALLKAEGIPWKAGRTREGNGPSVRREAIPPAPSPPAAAPHGDGCCCRSGDNANSNNAPEGEPREGFRVVRIGTDGRIVYDLSDTHLHHPVDGRGRG
;
A
#
# COMPACT_ATOMS: atom_id res chain seq x y z
N MET A 1 -42.12 -4.34 84.67
CA MET A 1 -42.89 -4.30 83.42
C MET A 1 -41.95 -3.84 82.32
N SER A 2 -41.57 -4.78 81.46
CA SER A 2 -40.48 -4.66 80.47
C SER A 2 -41.05 -5.08 79.12
N THR A 3 -41.20 -4.11 78.22
CA THR A 3 -41.64 -4.23 76.81
C THR A 3 -41.34 -2.87 76.18
N ALA A 4 -40.72 -2.68 75.02
CA ALA A 4 -40.17 -3.56 73.99
C ALA A 4 -39.21 -2.70 73.15
N GLN A 5 -38.15 -3.30 72.60
CA GLN A 5 -37.28 -2.70 71.59
C GLN A 5 -38.02 -2.51 70.25
N PRO A 6 -37.74 -1.44 69.49
CA PRO A 6 -37.89 -1.47 68.04
C PRO A 6 -36.56 -1.91 67.38
N GLU A 7 -36.62 -3.02 66.64
CA GLU A 7 -35.56 -3.42 65.70
C GLU A 7 -35.52 -2.46 64.49
N PRO A 8 -34.33 -2.13 63.97
CA PRO A 8 -34.20 -1.37 62.72
C PRO A 8 -34.47 -2.28 61.53
N GLN A 9 -35.40 -1.88 60.66
CA GLN A 9 -35.64 -2.51 59.37
C GLN A 9 -34.37 -2.45 58.51
N ALA A 10 -33.81 -3.62 58.23
CA ALA A 10 -32.83 -3.80 57.18
C ALA A 10 -33.50 -3.58 55.81
N SER A 11 -33.21 -2.45 55.18
CA SER A 11 -33.43 -2.27 53.74
C SER A 11 -32.47 -3.20 52.99
N GLU A 12 -32.95 -4.38 52.62
CA GLU A 12 -32.33 -5.15 51.53
C GLU A 12 -32.46 -4.34 50.25
N ALA A 13 -31.35 -3.70 49.87
CA ALA A 13 -31.13 -3.20 48.53
C ALA A 13 -31.12 -4.41 47.58
N GLY A 14 -32.29 -4.74 47.05
CA GLY A 14 -32.45 -5.64 45.92
C GLY A 14 -31.79 -5.02 44.69
N GLU A 15 -30.52 -5.33 44.51
CA GLU A 15 -29.75 -5.11 43.30
C GLU A 15 -30.45 -5.87 42.16
N GLN A 16 -31.31 -5.17 41.41
CA GLN A 16 -31.84 -5.69 40.17
C GLN A 16 -30.67 -5.77 39.18
N PRO A 17 -30.30 -6.97 38.68
CA PRO A 17 -29.36 -7.03 37.57
C PRO A 17 -30.06 -6.40 36.37
N THR A 18 -29.55 -5.25 35.95
CA THR A 18 -29.82 -4.63 34.66
C THR A 18 -29.55 -5.66 33.57
N LYS A 19 -30.59 -6.40 33.18
CA LYS A 19 -30.62 -7.19 31.97
C LYS A 19 -30.57 -6.18 30.83
N GLU A 20 -29.37 -5.93 30.34
CA GLU A 20 -29.14 -5.33 29.04
C GLU A 20 -30.00 -6.08 28.02
N ALA A 21 -31.08 -5.42 27.60
CA ALA A 21 -31.94 -5.87 26.52
C ALA A 21 -31.13 -5.77 25.22
N VAL A 22 -30.30 -6.78 24.97
CA VAL A 22 -29.72 -6.98 23.65
C VAL A 22 -30.84 -7.40 22.73
N GLU A 23 -31.07 -6.60 21.70
CA GLU A 23 -32.19 -6.74 20.77
C GLU A 23 -32.34 -8.19 20.27
N PRO A 24 -33.53 -8.80 20.42
CA PRO A 24 -33.74 -10.22 20.14
C PRO A 24 -33.59 -10.59 18.66
N GLY A 25 -33.65 -9.62 17.75
CA GLY A 25 -33.60 -9.84 16.30
C GLY A 25 -32.25 -10.36 15.80
N GLU A 26 -31.14 -9.70 16.16
CA GLU A 26 -29.81 -10.08 15.65
C GLU A 26 -29.33 -11.44 16.19
N ARG A 27 -29.66 -11.75 17.44
CA ARG A 27 -29.30 -13.03 18.07
C ARG A 27 -30.09 -14.18 17.45
N ALA A 28 -31.39 -13.99 17.24
CA ALA A 28 -32.23 -15.00 16.60
C ALA A 28 -31.79 -15.29 15.16
N GLU A 29 -31.42 -14.26 14.39
CA GLU A 29 -30.94 -14.44 13.03
C GLU A 29 -29.61 -15.22 12.97
N ARG A 30 -28.65 -14.89 13.85
CA ARG A 30 -27.39 -15.64 13.93
C ARG A 30 -27.61 -17.09 14.30
N ILE A 31 -28.51 -17.37 15.25
CA ILE A 31 -28.86 -18.73 15.65
C ILE A 31 -29.54 -19.48 14.51
N ALA A 32 -30.51 -18.87 13.82
CA ALA A 32 -31.19 -19.48 12.68
C ALA A 32 -30.21 -19.84 11.56
N ARG A 33 -29.26 -18.94 11.23
CA ARG A 33 -28.20 -19.20 10.24
C ARG A 33 -27.29 -20.35 10.69
N LEU A 34 -26.94 -20.41 11.98
CA LEU A 34 -26.14 -21.52 12.52
C LEU A 34 -26.87 -22.86 12.43
N VAL A 35 -28.15 -22.90 12.77
CA VAL A 35 -28.95 -24.14 12.65
C VAL A 35 -29.06 -24.56 11.19
N LEU A 36 -29.37 -23.63 10.28
CA LEU A 36 -29.46 -23.92 8.85
C LEU A 36 -28.13 -24.43 8.27
N THR A 37 -27.01 -23.80 8.63
CA THR A 37 -25.68 -24.24 8.18
C THR A 37 -25.32 -25.63 8.72
N LEU A 38 -25.68 -25.94 9.97
CA LEU A 38 -25.48 -27.25 10.57
C LEU A 38 -26.33 -28.32 9.85
N VAL A 39 -27.60 -28.05 9.61
CA VAL A 39 -28.51 -28.97 8.88
C VAL A 39 -28.01 -29.21 7.45
N ALA A 40 -27.59 -28.16 6.74
CA ALA A 40 -27.04 -28.28 5.40
C ALA A 40 -25.73 -29.11 5.40
N GLY A 41 -24.87 -28.90 6.39
CA GLY A 41 -23.65 -29.68 6.58
C GLY A 41 -23.93 -31.17 6.82
N LEU A 42 -24.90 -31.49 7.67
CA LEU A 42 -25.32 -32.87 7.93
C LEU A 42 -25.94 -33.53 6.70
N ALA A 43 -26.79 -32.81 5.96
CA ALA A 43 -27.37 -33.31 4.71
C ALA A 43 -26.28 -33.61 3.68
N LEU A 44 -25.31 -32.70 3.51
CA LEU A 44 -24.16 -32.89 2.63
C LEU A 44 -23.32 -34.10 3.07
N TRP A 45 -23.06 -34.25 4.37
CA TRP A 45 -22.37 -35.41 4.92
C TRP A 45 -23.11 -36.72 4.63
N GLY A 46 -24.43 -36.74 4.80
CA GLY A 46 -25.26 -37.91 4.48
C GLY A 46 -25.18 -38.29 3.00
N VAL A 47 -25.19 -37.31 2.09
CA VAL A 47 -25.02 -37.56 0.65
C VAL A 47 -23.63 -38.14 0.35
N LEU A 48 -22.57 -37.62 0.97
CA LEU A 48 -21.21 -38.14 0.80
C LEU A 48 -21.06 -39.57 1.33
N ALA A 49 -21.71 -39.90 2.45
CA ALA A 49 -21.70 -41.24 3.01
C ALA A 49 -22.48 -42.24 2.15
N ALA A 50 -23.62 -41.83 1.58
CA ALA A 50 -24.44 -42.67 0.70
C ALA A 50 -23.81 -42.85 -0.69
N PHE A 51 -23.14 -41.82 -1.20
CA PHE A 51 -22.57 -41.80 -2.56
C PHE A 51 -21.11 -41.33 -2.53
N PRO A 52 -20.15 -42.20 -2.17
CA PRO A 52 -18.74 -41.84 -2.07
C PRO A 52 -18.15 -41.33 -3.38
N TYR A 53 -18.73 -41.72 -4.53
CA TYR A 53 -18.35 -41.21 -5.85
C TYR A 53 -18.57 -39.70 -6.00
N VAL A 54 -19.58 -39.13 -5.34
CA VAL A 54 -19.86 -37.69 -5.36
C VAL A 54 -18.76 -36.91 -4.62
N ALA A 55 -18.09 -37.53 -3.65
CA ALA A 55 -16.98 -36.91 -2.93
C ALA A 55 -15.85 -36.49 -3.88
N TYR A 56 -15.51 -37.31 -4.87
CA TYR A 56 -14.47 -36.97 -5.86
C TYR A 56 -14.84 -35.74 -6.69
N VAL A 57 -16.13 -35.61 -7.06
CA VAL A 57 -16.62 -34.43 -7.80
C VAL A 57 -16.52 -33.19 -6.92
N VAL A 58 -16.98 -33.26 -5.67
CA VAL A 58 -16.90 -32.14 -4.72
C VAL A 58 -15.46 -31.74 -4.46
N VAL A 59 -14.56 -32.70 -4.24
CA VAL A 59 -13.12 -32.44 -4.04
C VAL A 59 -12.53 -31.80 -5.30
N GLY A 60 -12.87 -32.27 -6.50
CA GLY A 60 -12.43 -31.66 -7.76
C GLY A 60 -12.91 -30.21 -7.92
N VAL A 61 -14.16 -29.92 -7.59
CA VAL A 61 -14.71 -28.56 -7.61
C VAL A 61 -14.02 -27.67 -6.58
N LEU A 62 -13.80 -28.16 -5.35
CA LEU A 62 -13.10 -27.39 -4.31
C LEU A 62 -11.63 -27.14 -4.68
N ALA A 63 -10.94 -28.13 -5.26
CA ALA A 63 -9.57 -27.99 -5.72
C ALA A 63 -9.46 -26.97 -6.86
N THR A 64 -10.40 -26.97 -7.81
CA THR A 64 -10.43 -25.99 -8.91
C THR A 64 -10.75 -24.58 -8.42
N LEU A 65 -11.72 -24.42 -7.51
CA LEU A 65 -12.02 -23.13 -6.88
C LEU A 65 -10.85 -22.62 -6.03
N GLY A 66 -10.21 -23.50 -5.27
CA GLY A 66 -8.99 -23.20 -4.50
C GLY A 66 -7.85 -22.76 -5.41
N TRP A 67 -7.65 -23.45 -6.54
CA TRP A 67 -6.66 -23.08 -7.54
C TRP A 67 -6.96 -21.74 -8.20
N GLN A 68 -8.22 -21.48 -8.59
CA GLN A 68 -8.64 -20.20 -9.17
C GLN A 68 -8.44 -19.04 -8.20
N ARG A 69 -8.82 -19.22 -6.93
CA ARG A 69 -8.65 -18.20 -5.89
C ARG A 69 -7.18 -17.98 -5.55
N SER A 70 -6.39 -19.05 -5.45
CA SER A 70 -4.94 -18.97 -5.27
C SER A 70 -4.27 -18.24 -6.43
N ARG A 71 -4.66 -18.55 -7.67
CA ARG A 71 -4.13 -17.88 -8.87
C ARG A 71 -4.51 -16.40 -8.94
N ALA A 72 -5.71 -16.03 -8.50
CA ALA A 72 -6.11 -14.63 -8.38
C ALA A 72 -5.25 -13.89 -7.34
N ALA A 73 -5.00 -14.52 -6.19
CA ALA A 73 -4.13 -13.96 -5.16
C ALA A 73 -2.66 -13.86 -5.64
N LEU A 74 -2.17 -14.86 -6.37
CA LEU A 74 -0.81 -14.89 -6.94
C LEU A 74 -0.63 -13.83 -8.05
N ARG A 75 -1.66 -13.56 -8.86
CA ARG A 75 -1.63 -12.44 -9.83
C ARG A 75 -1.54 -11.09 -9.14
N GLY A 76 -2.23 -10.91 -8.01
CA GLY A 76 -2.08 -9.72 -7.17
C GLY A 76 -0.66 -9.55 -6.62
N ARG A 77 0.04 -10.64 -6.34
CA ARG A 77 1.44 -10.61 -5.85
C ARG A 77 2.49 -10.42 -6.95
N ARG A 78 2.30 -10.96 -8.16
CA ARG A 78 3.28 -10.79 -9.25
C ARG A 78 3.40 -9.36 -9.78
N SER A 79 2.40 -8.50 -9.57
CA SER A 79 2.55 -7.06 -9.81
C SER A 79 3.39 -6.34 -8.73
N SER A 80 3.78 -7.04 -7.67
CA SER A 80 4.63 -6.52 -6.59
C SER A 80 5.97 -7.24 -6.47
N GLU A 81 6.19 -8.33 -7.20
CA GLU A 81 7.30 -9.27 -6.99
C GLU A 81 8.03 -9.56 -8.31
N GLY A 82 8.07 -8.56 -9.20
CA GLY A 82 8.85 -8.55 -10.43
C GLY A 82 9.98 -7.51 -10.41
N GLU A 83 10.20 -6.85 -9.28
CA GLU A 83 11.32 -5.96 -9.07
C GLU A 83 12.22 -6.62 -8.02
N THR A 84 13.38 -7.04 -8.47
CA THR A 84 14.46 -7.66 -7.74
C THR A 84 14.68 -6.93 -6.41
N ALA A 85 14.33 -7.56 -5.30
CA ALA A 85 14.62 -7.08 -3.95
C ALA A 85 16.08 -7.33 -3.59
N GLU A 86 16.98 -6.87 -4.47
CA GLU A 86 18.38 -6.65 -4.15
C GLU A 86 18.48 -5.19 -3.71
N ASP A 87 18.68 -4.98 -2.41
CA ASP A 87 19.16 -3.72 -1.82
C ASP A 87 18.23 -2.49 -1.95
N ALA A 88 16.91 -2.70 -1.91
CA ALA A 88 15.99 -1.58 -1.73
C ALA A 88 16.14 -1.01 -0.31
N PRO A 89 16.47 0.29 -0.14
CA PRO A 89 16.58 0.89 1.18
C PRO A 89 15.26 0.73 1.95
N PRO A 90 15.32 0.61 3.29
CA PRO A 90 14.13 0.44 4.10
C PRO A 90 13.11 1.55 3.77
N PRO A 91 11.82 1.21 3.65
CA PRO A 91 10.81 2.15 3.19
C PRO A 91 10.76 3.37 4.13
N ASP A 92 10.99 4.57 3.59
CA ASP A 92 10.89 5.83 4.34
C ASP A 92 9.42 6.12 4.69
N VAL A 93 9.06 5.76 5.92
CA VAL A 93 7.71 5.95 6.48
C VAL A 93 7.34 7.44 6.55
N GLY A 94 8.31 8.31 6.83
CA GLY A 94 8.10 9.76 6.86
C GLY A 94 7.75 10.31 5.47
N ALA A 95 8.45 9.87 4.42
CA ALA A 95 8.15 10.25 3.05
C ALA A 95 6.77 9.76 2.60
N ALA A 96 6.41 8.51 2.93
CA ALA A 96 5.09 7.96 2.63
C ALA A 96 3.98 8.76 3.35
N LEU A 97 4.14 9.07 4.64
CA LEU A 97 3.20 9.90 5.39
C LEU A 97 3.04 11.29 4.80
N ARG A 98 4.13 11.95 4.40
CA ARG A 98 4.09 13.27 3.75
C ARG A 98 3.40 13.23 2.39
N ARG A 99 3.59 12.16 1.61
CA ARG A 99 2.91 11.96 0.33
C ARG A 99 1.41 11.74 0.51
N LEU A 100 1.03 10.95 1.51
CA LEU A 100 -0.37 10.53 1.72
C LEU A 100 -1.22 11.56 2.46
N VAL A 101 -0.62 12.43 3.30
CA VAL A 101 -1.40 13.40 4.07
C VAL A 101 -2.09 14.42 3.18
N GLY A 102 -1.43 14.90 2.12
CA GLY A 102 -1.97 15.91 1.22
C GLY A 102 -2.62 17.08 1.98
N ASP A 103 -3.89 17.35 1.66
CA ASP A 103 -4.73 18.35 2.34
C ASP A 103 -5.57 17.80 3.49
N ASP A 104 -5.42 16.51 3.82
CA ASP A 104 -6.21 15.84 4.85
C ASP A 104 -5.65 16.08 6.26
N ASN A 105 -6.46 15.78 7.28
CA ASN A 105 -6.07 15.98 8.69
C ASN A 105 -5.19 14.84 9.24
N GLY A 106 -5.01 13.77 8.47
CA GLY A 106 -4.19 12.63 8.85
C GLY A 106 -4.29 11.47 7.87
N VAL A 107 -3.49 10.43 8.11
CA VAL A 107 -3.37 9.27 7.23
C VAL A 107 -3.84 8.02 7.96
N LEU A 108 -4.77 7.25 7.37
CA LEU A 108 -5.21 5.97 7.92
C LEU A 108 -4.10 4.91 7.81
N LEU A 109 -3.95 4.10 8.85
CA LEU A 109 -2.96 3.01 8.87
C LEU A 109 -3.19 1.97 7.75
N THR A 110 -4.44 1.75 7.34
CA THR A 110 -4.77 0.86 6.21
C THR A 110 -4.24 1.40 4.89
N ARG A 111 -4.28 2.72 4.71
CA ARG A 111 -3.79 3.37 3.49
C ARG A 111 -2.28 3.47 3.46
N LEU A 112 -1.67 3.75 4.61
CA LEU A 112 -0.22 3.66 4.76
C LEU A 112 0.29 2.23 4.52
N ARG A 113 -0.45 1.20 4.98
CA ARG A 113 -0.14 -0.20 4.66
C ARG A 113 -0.15 -0.44 3.16
N ASP A 114 -1.20 0.00 2.47
CA ASP A 114 -1.39 -0.26 1.04
C ASP A 114 -0.34 0.45 0.19
N ASP A 115 0.03 1.68 0.57
CA ASP A 115 1.07 2.49 -0.08
C ASP A 115 2.48 1.92 0.14
N LEU A 116 2.78 1.46 1.36
CA LEU A 116 4.04 0.78 1.69
C LEU A 116 4.07 -0.71 1.27
N LYS A 117 2.96 -1.21 0.69
CA LYS A 117 2.77 -2.62 0.31
C LYS A 117 3.07 -3.62 1.44
N LEU A 118 2.74 -3.24 2.68
CA LEU A 118 2.99 -4.07 3.86
C LEU A 118 1.93 -5.16 4.02
N PRO A 119 2.29 -6.32 4.60
CA PRO A 119 1.37 -7.46 4.69
C PRO A 119 0.19 -7.19 5.64
N ASP A 120 0.40 -6.42 6.70
CA ASP A 120 -0.64 -6.11 7.68
C ASP A 120 -0.45 -4.73 8.35
N THR A 121 -1.46 -4.32 9.12
CA THR A 121 -1.40 -3.08 9.90
C THR A 121 -0.55 -3.19 11.17
N ARG A 122 -0.09 -4.40 11.54
CA ARG A 122 0.82 -4.60 12.68
C ARG A 122 2.25 -4.22 12.30
N ALA A 123 2.69 -4.57 11.09
CA ALA A 123 3.95 -4.15 10.51
C ALA A 123 4.03 -2.62 10.42
N VAL A 124 2.94 -1.96 9.98
CA VAL A 124 2.85 -0.49 9.99
C VAL A 124 3.04 0.08 11.40
N LYS A 125 2.35 -0.48 12.41
CA LYS A 125 2.49 -0.03 13.80
C LYS A 125 3.91 -0.22 14.34
N ALA A 126 4.59 -1.31 13.95
CA ALA A 126 5.97 -1.55 14.34
C ALA A 126 6.91 -0.50 13.75
N LEU A 127 6.74 -0.14 12.48
CA LEU A 127 7.51 0.92 11.82
C LEU A 127 7.25 2.30 12.45
N LEU A 128 5.98 2.66 12.66
CA LEU A 128 5.63 3.91 13.33
C LEU A 128 6.22 3.97 14.75
N LYS A 129 6.25 2.84 15.47
CA LYS A 129 6.86 2.76 16.80
C LYS A 129 8.38 2.92 16.73
N ALA A 130 9.05 2.34 15.74
CA ALA A 130 10.50 2.46 15.55
C ALA A 130 10.90 3.91 15.29
N GLU A 131 10.08 4.65 14.53
CA GLU A 131 10.25 6.08 14.22
C GLU A 131 9.72 7.00 15.34
N GLY A 132 9.14 6.46 16.42
CA GLY A 132 8.56 7.24 17.51
C GLY A 132 7.33 8.08 17.13
N ILE A 133 6.67 7.76 16.01
CA ILE A 133 5.52 8.51 15.49
C ILE A 133 4.23 8.03 16.18
N PRO A 134 3.50 8.90 16.91
CA PRO A 134 2.27 8.50 17.58
C PRO A 134 1.10 8.32 16.60
N TRP A 135 0.27 7.31 16.84
CA TRP A 135 -0.99 7.08 16.11
C TRP A 135 -2.18 7.01 17.08
N LYS A 136 -3.34 7.49 16.65
CA LYS A 136 -4.59 7.49 17.43
C LYS A 136 -5.78 7.19 16.53
N ALA A 137 -6.88 6.69 17.10
CA ALA A 137 -8.13 6.64 16.35
C ALA A 137 -8.58 8.05 15.97
N GLY A 138 -8.95 8.25 14.71
CA GLY A 138 -9.37 9.52 14.15
C GLY A 138 -10.27 9.36 12.93
N ARG A 139 -10.82 10.48 12.48
CA ARG A 139 -11.61 10.58 11.27
C ARG A 139 -10.76 11.27 10.20
N THR A 140 -10.59 10.62 9.06
CA THR A 140 -10.00 11.19 7.84
C THR A 140 -11.07 11.27 6.76
N ARG A 141 -10.78 11.86 5.60
CA ARG A 141 -11.70 11.86 4.46
C ARG A 141 -12.08 10.45 4.00
N GLU A 142 -11.17 9.51 4.19
CA GLU A 142 -11.31 8.13 3.71
C GLU A 142 -12.04 7.20 4.69
N GLY A 143 -12.27 7.65 5.93
CA GLY A 143 -13.06 6.91 6.90
C GLY A 143 -12.65 7.15 8.35
N ASN A 144 -13.17 6.27 9.22
CA ASN A 144 -12.88 6.25 10.64
C ASN A 144 -11.95 5.09 10.95
N GLY A 145 -10.86 5.33 11.69
CA GLY A 145 -9.95 4.27 12.08
C GLY A 145 -8.67 4.78 12.73
N PRO A 146 -7.72 3.87 13.00
CA PRO A 146 -6.39 4.27 13.45
C PRO A 146 -5.71 5.12 12.37
N SER A 147 -5.33 6.34 12.73
CA SER A 147 -4.63 7.28 11.86
C SER A 147 -3.45 7.96 12.56
N VAL A 148 -2.50 8.41 11.73
CA VAL A 148 -1.45 9.35 12.13
C VAL A 148 -1.97 10.75 11.82
N ARG A 149 -1.97 11.65 12.80
CA ARG A 149 -2.40 13.05 12.61
C ARG A 149 -1.35 13.83 11.86
N ARG A 150 -1.77 14.84 11.10
CA ARG A 150 -0.87 15.73 10.37
C ARG A 150 0.18 16.38 11.26
N GLU A 151 -0.18 16.78 12.48
CA GLU A 151 0.77 17.37 13.44
C GLU A 151 1.90 16.43 13.87
N ALA A 152 1.66 15.11 13.81
CA ALA A 152 2.61 14.09 14.23
C ALA A 152 3.53 13.62 13.09
N ILE A 153 3.31 14.09 11.86
CA ILE A 153 4.13 13.70 10.71
C ILE A 153 5.45 14.48 10.79
N PRO A 154 6.61 13.80 10.80
CA PRO A 154 7.90 14.48 10.85
C PRO A 154 8.06 15.37 9.62
N PRO A 155 8.56 16.61 9.81
CA PRO A 155 8.84 17.50 8.68
C PRO A 155 9.82 16.82 7.73
N ALA A 156 9.79 17.20 6.46
CA ALA A 156 10.80 16.72 5.53
C ALA A 156 12.19 17.03 6.10
N PRO A 157 13.15 16.08 6.04
CA PRO A 157 14.51 16.41 6.39
C PRO A 157 14.91 17.62 5.56
N SER A 158 15.45 18.65 6.21
CA SER A 158 15.94 19.81 5.49
C SER A 158 16.87 19.29 4.39
N PRO A 159 16.74 19.79 3.14
CA PRO A 159 17.74 19.47 2.13
C PRO A 159 19.10 19.74 2.78
N PRO A 160 20.09 18.84 2.64
CA PRO A 160 21.40 19.06 3.24
C PRO A 160 21.77 20.48 2.88
N ALA A 161 21.92 21.33 3.89
CA ALA A 161 22.34 22.70 3.67
C ALA A 161 23.57 22.56 2.79
N ALA A 162 23.49 23.08 1.55
CA ALA A 162 24.68 23.20 0.75
C ALA A 162 25.68 23.88 1.67
N ALA A 163 26.72 23.15 2.09
CA ALA A 163 27.72 23.69 2.97
C ALA A 163 28.10 25.04 2.35
N PRO A 164 28.02 26.17 3.08
CA PRO A 164 28.28 27.47 2.46
C PRO A 164 29.60 27.47 1.71
N HIS A 165 30.57 26.67 2.15
CA HIS A 165 31.79 26.35 1.44
C HIS A 165 32.13 24.86 1.61
N GLY A 166 31.79 24.04 0.60
CA GLY A 166 32.51 22.79 0.39
C GLY A 166 33.84 23.12 -0.25
N ASP A 167 34.94 22.87 0.45
CA ASP A 167 36.29 22.93 -0.12
C ASP A 167 36.34 22.04 -1.37
N GLY A 168 36.42 22.66 -2.55
CA GLY A 168 36.75 21.99 -3.80
C GLY A 168 35.59 21.58 -4.69
N CYS A 169 34.87 22.55 -5.27
CA CYS A 169 34.53 22.49 -6.70
C CYS A 169 34.27 23.90 -7.23
N CYS A 170 35.26 24.47 -7.93
CA CYS A 170 35.22 25.79 -8.56
C CYS A 170 34.34 25.84 -9.82
N CYS A 171 33.16 25.21 -9.81
CA CYS A 171 32.22 25.31 -10.92
C CYS A 171 31.12 26.31 -10.56
N ARG A 172 31.51 27.59 -10.51
CA ARG A 172 30.57 28.70 -10.50
C ARG A 172 29.97 28.78 -11.90
N SER A 173 28.74 28.30 -12.07
CA SER A 173 27.98 28.38 -13.34
C SER A 173 27.56 29.80 -13.75
N GLY A 174 28.28 30.83 -13.27
CA GLY A 174 28.12 32.23 -13.64
C GLY A 174 29.32 32.80 -14.38
N ASP A 175 30.44 32.08 -14.47
CA ASP A 175 31.65 32.52 -15.15
C ASP A 175 32.06 31.47 -16.21
N ASN A 176 31.22 31.25 -17.24
CA ASN A 176 31.76 30.67 -18.48
C ASN A 176 32.51 31.77 -19.26
N ALA A 177 33.64 32.20 -18.70
CA ALA A 177 34.62 33.02 -19.42
C ALA A 177 35.35 32.19 -20.49
N ASN A 178 34.62 31.37 -21.26
CA ASN A 178 35.12 30.76 -22.47
C ASN A 178 35.05 31.85 -23.56
N SER A 179 36.09 32.68 -23.61
CA SER A 179 36.31 33.68 -24.66
C SER A 179 36.56 33.07 -26.06
N ASN A 180 36.25 31.78 -26.25
CA ASN A 180 36.23 31.10 -27.54
C ASN A 180 34.84 31.07 -28.22
N ASN A 181 33.81 31.73 -27.67
CA ASN A 181 32.60 32.07 -28.43
C ASN A 181 32.80 33.37 -29.25
N ALA A 182 33.93 33.49 -29.96
CA ALA A 182 34.10 34.57 -30.93
C ALA A 182 33.04 34.41 -32.03
N PRO A 183 32.29 35.45 -32.41
CA PRO A 183 31.38 35.41 -33.55
C PRO A 183 32.19 35.49 -34.86
N GLU A 184 33.05 34.50 -35.10
CA GLU A 184 33.82 34.36 -36.34
C GLU A 184 33.39 33.09 -37.06
N GLY A 185 32.13 33.11 -37.52
CA GLY A 185 31.61 32.06 -38.38
C GLY A 185 30.13 32.24 -38.61
N GLU A 186 29.70 32.07 -39.87
CA GLU A 186 28.28 31.96 -40.17
C GLU A 186 27.64 30.82 -39.35
N PRO A 187 26.37 30.96 -38.92
CA PRO A 187 25.68 29.93 -38.17
C PRO A 187 25.76 28.59 -38.91
N ARG A 188 26.49 27.61 -38.37
CA ARG A 188 26.51 26.26 -38.92
C ARG A 188 25.28 25.51 -38.41
N GLU A 189 24.54 24.90 -39.34
CA GLU A 189 23.36 24.09 -39.05
C GLU A 189 23.74 22.91 -38.14
N GLY A 190 23.17 22.87 -36.94
CA GLY A 190 23.49 21.85 -35.93
C GLY A 190 22.92 20.47 -36.26
N PHE A 191 23.50 19.43 -35.66
CA PHE A 191 23.08 18.03 -35.83
C PHE A 191 21.57 17.85 -35.65
N ARG A 192 20.94 17.18 -36.62
CA ARG A 192 19.52 16.82 -36.53
C ARG A 192 19.40 15.38 -36.06
N VAL A 193 18.73 15.17 -34.93
CA VAL A 193 18.45 13.83 -34.41
C VAL A 193 17.02 13.45 -34.77
N VAL A 194 16.85 12.37 -35.52
CA VAL A 194 15.53 11.81 -35.86
C VAL A 194 15.38 10.44 -35.21
N ARG A 195 14.23 10.22 -34.56
CA ARG A 195 13.88 8.91 -33.98
C ARG A 195 13.41 7.96 -35.08
N ILE A 196 13.88 6.72 -35.05
CA ILE A 196 13.41 5.64 -35.91
C ILE A 196 12.88 4.52 -35.01
N GLY A 197 11.56 4.33 -35.00
CA GLY A 197 10.91 3.29 -34.19
C GLY A 197 10.95 3.55 -32.68
N THR A 198 10.75 2.49 -31.88
CA THR A 198 10.69 2.57 -30.41
C THR A 198 12.08 2.72 -29.77
N ASP A 199 13.14 2.20 -30.38
CA ASP A 199 14.45 2.06 -29.71
C ASP A 199 15.66 2.58 -30.52
N GLY A 200 15.45 3.18 -31.71
CA GLY A 200 16.52 3.68 -32.58
C GLY A 200 16.61 5.21 -32.66
N ARG A 201 17.84 5.74 -32.70
CA ARG A 201 18.12 7.15 -33.07
C ARG A 201 19.19 7.19 -34.15
N ILE A 202 18.96 7.98 -35.19
CA ILE A 202 19.99 8.35 -36.18
C ILE A 202 20.32 9.82 -35.97
N VAL A 203 21.61 10.12 -35.91
CA VAL A 203 22.16 11.48 -35.83
C VAL A 203 22.68 11.84 -37.20
N TYR A 204 22.13 12.89 -37.80
CA TYR A 204 22.60 13.44 -39.06
C TYR A 204 23.50 14.63 -38.78
N ASP A 205 24.71 14.59 -39.33
CA ASP A 205 25.54 15.77 -39.50
C ASP A 205 25.12 16.47 -40.80
N LEU A 206 24.57 17.68 -40.70
CA LEU A 206 24.14 18.46 -41.85
C LEU A 206 25.33 19.07 -42.62
N SER A 207 26.51 19.07 -42.00
CA SER A 207 27.77 19.49 -42.63
C SER A 207 28.34 18.42 -43.57
N ASP A 208 27.94 17.16 -43.38
CA ASP A 208 28.52 16.03 -44.10
C ASP A 208 27.75 15.80 -45.42
N THR A 209 28.30 16.33 -46.51
CA THR A 209 27.75 16.12 -47.87
C THR A 209 28.16 14.78 -48.46
N HIS A 210 28.94 13.96 -47.73
CA HIS A 210 29.26 12.61 -48.16
C HIS A 210 28.12 11.65 -47.81
N LEU A 211 27.32 11.34 -48.83
CA LEU A 211 26.34 10.26 -48.87
C LEU A 211 26.85 9.00 -48.15
N HIS A 212 26.33 8.73 -46.94
CA HIS A 212 26.45 7.41 -46.34
C HIS A 212 25.64 6.42 -47.18
N HIS A 213 26.35 5.44 -47.77
CA HIS A 213 25.74 4.36 -48.54
C HIS A 213 24.69 3.60 -47.70
N PRO A 214 23.59 3.15 -48.32
CA PRO A 214 22.64 2.27 -47.66
C PRO A 214 23.34 0.94 -47.31
N VAL A 215 23.39 0.61 -46.03
CA VAL A 215 23.75 -0.74 -45.58
C VAL A 215 22.52 -1.62 -45.83
N ASP A 216 22.53 -2.35 -46.94
CA ASP A 216 21.54 -3.38 -47.26
C ASP A 216 21.74 -4.57 -46.30
N GLY A 217 21.03 -4.53 -45.17
CA GLY A 217 21.00 -5.59 -44.17
C GLY A 217 20.03 -6.71 -44.55
N ARG A 218 20.24 -7.33 -45.72
CA ARG A 218 19.55 -8.55 -46.12
C ARG A 218 20.19 -9.75 -45.40
N GLY A 219 19.57 -10.20 -44.30
CA GLY A 219 19.95 -11.42 -43.59
C GLY A 219 18.75 -12.34 -43.41
N ARG A 220 18.56 -13.27 -44.37
CA ARG A 220 17.71 -14.45 -44.20
C ARG A 220 18.36 -15.40 -43.18
N GLY A 221 17.52 -16.02 -42.34
CA GLY A 221 17.85 -17.13 -41.45
C GLY A 221 16.63 -17.48 -40.64
#